data_AF-A0A524P6B4-F1
#
_entry.id   AF-A0A524P6B4-F1
#
_cell.length_a   1.000
_cell.length_b   1.000
_cell.length_c   1.000
_cell.angle_alpha   90.00
_cell.angle_beta   90.00
_cell.angle_gamma   90.00
#
_symmetry.space_group_name_H-M   'P 1'
#
loop_
_entity.id
_entity.type
_entity.pdbx_description
1 polymer ?
#
loop_
_entity_poly.entity_id
_entity_poly.type
_entity_poly.pdbx_seq_one_letter_code
_entity_poly.pdbx_strand_id
1 'polypeptide(L)'
;MTREYFDCCDACRPCLGNETGEDCPIIICPKFMLNGPCGGMRDGKCEVNSYQNPCAWVIIADRLKNLHKEHILDEIRSPFNWNTYGHHHLNLAFHQTRKNSDQDREEEGK
;
A
#
# COMPACT_ATOMS: atom_id res chain seq x y z
N MET A 1 13.72 -10.09 19.25
CA MET A 1 13.31 -10.56 17.92
C MET A 1 12.69 -9.39 17.18
N THR A 2 13.49 -8.64 16.43
CA THR A 2 13.03 -7.60 15.52
C THR A 2 12.47 -8.30 14.29
N ARG A 3 11.14 -8.37 14.19
CA ARG A 3 10.44 -8.98 13.05
C ARG A 3 10.73 -8.12 11.82
N GLU A 4 11.68 -8.55 11.01
CA GLU A 4 11.97 -7.95 9.71
C GLU A 4 10.68 -7.91 8.89
N TYR A 5 10.29 -6.70 8.51
CA TYR A 5 9.08 -6.42 7.76
C TYR A 5 9.21 -7.11 6.40
N PHE A 6 8.20 -7.88 6.02
CA PHE A 6 8.20 -8.63 4.78
C PHE A 6 8.01 -7.64 3.60
N ASP A 7 9.11 -7.03 3.13
CA ASP A 7 9.19 -6.23 1.90
C ASP A 7 8.96 -7.06 0.62
N CYS A 8 8.43 -8.28 0.76
CA CYS A 8 8.26 -9.24 -0.34
C CYS A 8 6.90 -9.13 -1.07
N CYS A 9 6.11 -8.07 -0.82
CA CYS A 9 4.78 -7.91 -1.42
C CYS A 9 4.66 -6.60 -2.21
N ASP A 10 4.47 -6.71 -3.52
CA ASP A 10 4.27 -5.56 -4.43
C ASP A 10 2.85 -4.99 -4.43
N ALA A 11 1.95 -5.54 -3.61
CA ALA A 11 0.56 -5.15 -3.60
C ALA A 11 0.36 -3.71 -3.14
N CYS A 12 1.00 -3.30 -2.03
CA CYS A 12 0.92 -1.95 -1.48
C CYS A 12 2.23 -1.15 -1.57
N ARG A 13 3.33 -1.73 -2.04
CA ARG A 13 4.68 -1.11 -2.15
C ARG A 13 5.22 -0.64 -0.78
N PRO A 14 5.02 0.61 -0.26
CA PRO A 14 5.20 0.80 1.18
C PRO A 14 4.19 -0.09 1.92
N CYS A 15 4.68 -1.19 2.50
CA CYS A 15 3.80 -2.17 3.11
C CYS A 15 3.00 -1.54 4.27
N LEU A 16 1.71 -1.88 4.35
CA LEU A 16 0.75 -1.30 5.30
C LEU A 16 0.60 -2.07 6.61
N GLY A 17 1.25 -3.21 6.75
CA GLY A 17 1.08 -4.11 7.90
C GLY A 17 1.27 -3.47 9.27
N ASN A 18 2.22 -2.54 9.44
CA ASN A 18 2.41 -1.84 10.72
C ASN A 18 1.20 -0.98 11.11
N GLU A 19 0.50 -0.45 10.11
CA GLU A 19 -0.61 0.47 10.29
C GLU A 19 -1.95 -0.25 10.36
N THR A 20 -2.02 -1.47 9.81
CA THR A 20 -3.24 -2.28 9.78
C THR A 20 -3.17 -3.50 10.71
N GLY A 21 -2.16 -3.57 11.58
CA GLY A 21 -2.03 -4.65 12.55
C GLY A 21 -1.73 -6.02 11.93
N GLU A 22 -1.03 -6.03 10.79
CA GLU A 22 -0.68 -7.16 9.92
C GLU A 22 -1.79 -7.65 8.97
N ASP A 23 -3.02 -7.12 9.11
CA ASP A 23 -4.13 -7.44 8.20
C ASP A 23 -4.06 -6.56 6.93
N CYS A 24 -3.71 -7.14 5.79
CA CYS A 24 -3.52 -6.39 4.54
C CYS A 24 -4.87 -6.01 3.90
N PRO A 25 -5.23 -4.71 3.82
CA PRO A 25 -6.54 -4.29 3.31
C PRO A 25 -6.70 -4.56 1.81
N ILE A 26 -5.62 -4.70 1.04
CA ILE A 26 -5.69 -5.09 -0.38
C ILE A 26 -6.20 -6.53 -0.52
N ILE A 27 -5.73 -7.43 0.34
CA ILE A 27 -6.04 -8.86 0.21
C ILE A 27 -7.46 -9.14 0.71
N ILE A 28 -7.88 -8.50 1.80
CA ILE A 28 -9.14 -8.83 2.48
C ILE A 28 -10.30 -7.90 2.10
N CYS A 29 -10.04 -6.71 1.53
CA CYS A 29 -11.10 -5.82 1.06
C CYS A 29 -11.38 -6.08 -0.43
N PRO A 30 -12.62 -6.43 -0.82
CA PRO A 30 -12.96 -6.64 -2.23
C PRO A 30 -12.92 -5.36 -3.08
N LYS A 31 -12.71 -4.21 -2.44
CA LYS A 31 -12.59 -2.89 -3.09
C LYS A 31 -11.15 -2.37 -3.10
N PHE A 32 -10.19 -3.10 -2.54
CA PHE A 32 -8.76 -2.75 -2.55
C PHE A 32 -8.47 -1.35 -1.94
N MET A 33 -9.23 -0.92 -0.94
CA MET A 33 -9.12 0.40 -0.32
C MET A 33 -7.89 0.50 0.59
N LEU A 34 -7.04 1.51 0.41
CA LEU A 34 -5.81 1.74 1.19
C LEU A 34 -5.95 2.79 2.30
N ASN A 35 -6.84 3.76 2.10
CA ASN A 35 -6.94 4.98 2.91
C ASN A 35 -8.18 4.99 3.81
N GLY A 36 -8.54 3.85 4.37
CA GLY A 36 -9.70 3.72 5.26
C GLY A 36 -10.96 3.13 4.61
N PRO A 37 -12.05 3.02 5.40
CA PRO A 37 -13.29 2.39 4.98
C PRO A 37 -14.00 3.18 3.88
N CYS A 38 -14.67 2.46 2.97
CA CYS A 38 -15.43 3.06 1.87
C CYS A 38 -16.84 3.56 2.23
N GLY A 39 -17.29 3.38 3.48
CA GLY A 39 -18.66 3.69 3.91
C GLY A 39 -19.73 2.65 3.55
N GLY A 40 -19.44 1.71 2.64
CA GLY A 40 -20.34 0.62 2.23
C GLY A 40 -20.46 -0.54 3.23
N MET A 41 -20.51 -0.24 4.53
CA MET A 41 -20.59 -1.22 5.60
C MET A 41 -21.88 -1.04 6.41
N ARG A 42 -22.53 -2.15 6.75
CA ARG A 42 -23.65 -2.18 7.68
C ARG A 42 -23.42 -3.27 8.72
N ASP A 43 -23.58 -2.94 10.00
CA ASP A 43 -23.47 -3.87 11.13
C ASP A 43 -22.17 -4.70 11.10
N GLY A 44 -21.06 -4.05 10.73
CA GLY A 44 -19.73 -4.67 10.63
C GLY A 44 -19.48 -5.48 9.34
N LYS A 45 -20.45 -5.53 8.42
CA LYS A 45 -20.40 -6.36 7.21
C LYS A 45 -20.33 -5.54 5.92
N CYS A 46 -19.64 -6.06 4.91
CA CYS A 46 -19.40 -5.38 3.64
C CYS A 46 -20.58 -5.56 2.66
N GLU A 47 -20.90 -4.49 1.91
CA GLU A 47 -21.93 -4.52 0.85
C GLU A 47 -21.64 -5.50 -0.30
N VAL A 48 -20.38 -5.82 -0.59
CA VAL A 48 -19.95 -6.54 -1.81
C VAL A 48 -20.36 -8.02 -1.84
N ASN A 49 -21.03 -8.53 -0.80
CA ASN A 49 -21.63 -9.86 -0.83
C ASN A 49 -22.98 -9.88 -0.08
N SER A 50 -23.82 -8.86 -0.31
CA SER A 50 -25.11 -8.71 0.36
C SER A 50 -24.98 -8.78 1.89
N TYR A 51 -23.94 -8.17 2.45
CA TYR A 51 -23.66 -8.17 3.89
C TYR A 51 -23.47 -9.57 4.51
N GLN A 52 -22.89 -10.51 3.77
CA GLN A 52 -22.51 -11.82 4.31
C GLN A 52 -21.09 -11.82 4.89
N ASN A 53 -20.18 -11.05 4.29
CA ASN A 53 -18.76 -11.04 4.67
C ASN A 53 -18.45 -9.90 5.64
N PRO A 54 -17.54 -10.10 6.61
CA PRO A 54 -17.05 -9.03 7.47
C PRO A 54 -16.35 -7.93 6.64
N CYS A 55 -16.47 -6.69 7.10
CA CYS A 55 -15.74 -5.58 6.50
C CYS A 55 -14.24 -5.65 6.88
N ALA A 56 -13.37 -5.55 5.88
CA ALA A 56 -11.91 -5.49 6.07
C ALA A 56 -11.47 -4.49 7.16
N TRP A 57 -12.05 -3.29 7.16
CA TRP A 57 -11.68 -2.24 8.10
C TRP A 57 -12.20 -2.47 9.52
N VAL A 58 -13.23 -3.30 9.69
CA VAL A 58 -13.67 -3.76 11.03
C VAL A 58 -12.67 -4.76 11.57
N ILE A 59 -12.24 -5.72 10.73
CA ILE A 59 -11.20 -6.69 11.10
C ILE A 59 -9.92 -5.95 11.55
N ILE A 60 -9.48 -4.97 10.76
CA ILE A 60 -8.31 -4.14 11.07
C ILE A 60 -8.51 -3.36 12.38
N ALA A 61 -9.67 -2.73 12.59
CA ALA A 61 -9.95 -1.98 13.81
C ALA A 61 -9.94 -2.88 15.05
N ASP A 62 -10.57 -4.06 14.97
CA ASP A 62 -10.56 -5.05 16.05
C ASP A 62 -9.13 -5.56 16.34
N ARG A 63 -8.34 -5.77 15.28
CA ARG A 63 -6.93 -6.16 15.40
C ARG A 63 -6.10 -5.09 16.11
N LEU A 64 -6.22 -3.83 15.71
CA LEU A 64 -5.51 -2.72 16.33
C LEU A 64 -5.94 -2.49 17.78
N LYS A 65 -7.23 -2.67 18.08
CA LYS A 65 -7.75 -2.66 19.46
C LYS A 65 -7.10 -3.72 20.34
N ASN A 66 -6.97 -4.94 19.83
CA ASN A 66 -6.28 -6.03 20.55
C ASN A 66 -4.78 -5.76 20.75
N LEU A 67 -4.17 -4.91 19.91
CA LEU A 67 -2.78 -4.49 20.00
C LEU A 67 -2.58 -3.19 20.81
N HIS A 68 -3.67 -2.57 21.31
CA HIS A 68 -3.65 -1.25 21.95
C HIS A 68 -3.03 -0.15 21.06
N LYS A 69 -3.32 -0.21 19.76
CA LYS A 69 -2.81 0.69 18.71
C LYS A 69 -3.93 1.40 17.94
N GLU A 70 -5.07 1.65 18.59
CA GLU A 70 -6.24 2.29 17.97
C GLU A 70 -5.92 3.69 17.41
N HIS A 71 -5.00 4.40 18.07
CA HIS A 71 -4.55 5.75 17.68
C HIS A 71 -4.05 5.84 16.22
N ILE A 72 -3.58 4.73 15.64
CA ILE A 72 -3.14 4.69 14.24
C ILE A 72 -4.29 5.04 13.29
N LEU A 73 -5.54 4.68 13.63
CA LEU A 73 -6.70 4.96 12.78
C LEU A 73 -7.07 6.45 12.75
N ASP A 74 -6.57 7.25 13.70
CA ASP A 74 -6.79 8.70 13.75
C ASP A 74 -5.80 9.47 12.86
N GLU A 75 -4.76 8.80 12.33
CA GLU A 75 -3.74 9.42 11.50
C GLU A 75 -4.23 9.65 10.07
N ILE A 76 -4.12 10.90 9.60
CA ILE A 76 -4.41 11.22 8.20
C ILE A 76 -3.25 10.78 7.32
N ARG A 77 -3.56 9.85 6.41
CA ARG A 77 -2.58 9.31 5.47
C ARG A 77 -2.52 10.13 4.19
N SER A 78 -1.30 10.28 3.66
CA SER A 78 -1.13 10.85 2.32
C SER A 78 -1.77 9.95 1.27
N PRO A 79 -2.35 10.52 0.20
CA PRO A 79 -2.86 9.73 -0.91
C PRO A 79 -1.78 8.79 -1.48
N PHE A 80 -2.20 7.58 -1.84
CA PHE A 80 -1.29 6.62 -2.45
C PHE A 80 -0.78 7.15 -3.80
N ASN A 81 0.54 7.19 -3.98
CA ASN A 81 1.14 7.65 -5.23
C ASN A 81 1.16 6.55 -6.30
N TRP A 82 0.14 6.55 -7.17
CA TRP A 82 0.00 5.56 -8.24
C TRP A 82 1.09 5.65 -9.33
N ASN A 83 1.84 6.76 -9.44
CA ASN A 83 2.96 6.84 -10.38
C ASN A 83 4.11 5.90 -10.01
N THR A 84 4.13 5.41 -8.76
CA THR A 84 5.08 4.38 -8.32
C THR A 84 4.66 2.96 -8.75
N TYR A 85 3.41 2.75 -9.17
CA TYR A 85 3.00 1.56 -9.94
C TYR A 85 3.51 1.69 -11.38
N GLY A 86 4.84 1.67 -11.53
CA GLY A 86 5.51 1.73 -12.82
C GLY A 86 5.68 0.33 -13.42
N HIS A 87 5.23 0.19 -14.67
CA HIS A 87 5.51 -0.91 -15.60
C HIS A 87 6.93 -1.48 -15.43
N HIS A 88 7.04 -2.66 -14.83
CA HIS A 88 8.33 -3.36 -14.57
C HIS A 88 9.15 -3.74 -15.82
N HIS A 89 8.80 -3.24 -17.00
CA HIS A 89 9.49 -3.58 -18.25
C HIS A 89 9.99 -2.39 -19.08
N LEU A 90 9.72 -1.12 -18.70
CA LEU A 90 10.07 0.00 -19.60
C LEU A 90 10.92 1.14 -19.02
N ASN A 91 11.25 1.20 -17.72
CA ASN A 91 11.95 2.39 -17.18
C ASN A 91 13.34 2.19 -16.59
N LEU A 92 13.86 0.96 -16.45
CA LEU A 92 15.27 0.79 -16.08
C LEU A 92 16.21 1.03 -17.26
N ALA A 93 15.77 0.78 -18.50
CA ALA A 93 16.57 1.02 -19.69
C ALA A 93 16.61 2.49 -20.15
N PHE A 94 15.59 3.31 -19.83
CA PHE A 94 15.47 4.69 -20.33
C PHE A 94 16.11 5.78 -19.46
N HIS A 95 16.32 5.53 -18.16
CA HIS A 95 16.98 6.49 -17.27
C HIS A 95 18.51 6.30 -17.20
N GLN A 96 19.01 5.10 -17.46
CA GLN A 96 20.46 4.85 -17.58
C GLN A 96 21.01 5.38 -18.90
N THR A 97 20.29 5.20 -20.01
CA THR A 97 20.71 5.69 -21.33
C THR A 97 20.79 7.21 -21.41
N ARG A 98 19.88 7.95 -20.78
CA ARG A 98 19.94 9.43 -20.77
C ARG A 98 21.14 9.96 -19.99
N LYS A 99 21.41 9.43 -18.79
CA LYS A 99 22.55 9.86 -17.98
C LYS A 99 23.89 9.52 -18.63
N ASN A 100 24.00 8.34 -19.24
CA ASN A 100 25.23 7.96 -19.95
C ASN A 100 25.47 8.85 -21.18
N SER A 101 24.43 9.15 -21.97
CA SER A 101 24.56 9.98 -23.19
C SER A 101 24.87 11.48 -22.96
N ASP A 102 24.57 11.98 -21.76
CA ASP A 102 24.90 13.36 -21.37
C ASP A 102 26.34 13.44 -20.84
N GLN A 103 26.82 12.38 -20.19
CA GLN A 103 28.19 12.29 -19.66
C GLN A 103 29.22 12.01 -20.76
N ASP A 104 28.86 11.20 -21.76
CA ASP A 104 29.71 10.93 -22.93
C ASP A 104 29.92 12.19 -23.81
N ARG A 105 28.94 13.13 -23.82
CA ARG A 105 29.03 14.38 -24.59
C ARG A 105 29.89 15.47 -23.94
N GLU A 106 30.11 15.41 -22.63
CA GLU A 106 31.01 16.33 -21.92
C GLU A 106 32.47 15.88 -21.99
N GLU A 107 32.75 14.59 -22.18
CA GLU A 107 34.10 14.04 -22.30
C GLU A 107 34.70 14.14 -23.72
N GLU A 108 33.89 14.13 -24.78
CA GLU A 108 34.35 14.32 -26.16
C GLU A 108 34.63 15.80 -26.54
N GLY A 109 34.31 16.74 -25.65
CA GLY A 109 34.48 18.18 -25.84
C GLY A 109 35.70 18.81 -25.15
N LYS A 110 36.62 18.01 -24.61
CA LYS A 110 37.87 18.47 -23.96
C LYS A 110 39.12 18.00 -24.68
#